data_AF-A0A5B8VV87-F1
#
_entry.id   AF-A0A5B8VV87-F1
#
_cell.length_a   1.000
_cell.length_b   1.000
_cell.length_c   1.000
_cell.angle_alpha   90.00
_cell.angle_beta   90.00
_cell.angle_gamma   90.00
#
_symmetry.space_group_name_H-M   'P 1'
#
loop_
_entity.id
_entity.type
_entity.pdbx_description
1 polymer ?
#
loop_
_entity_poly.entity_id
_entity_poly.type
_entity_poly.pdbx_seq_one_letter_code
_entity_poly.pdbx_strand_id
1 'polypeptide(L)' 'MRMNIQHCLMESTGIYWMSLYAILTEAGIEVIVANPVHIKQMPKRKTDRRC' A
#
# COMPACT_ATOMS: atom_id res chain seq x y z
N MET A 1 17.01 12.41 6.91
CA MET A 1 16.45 11.23 7.60
C MET A 1 15.77 10.37 6.55
N ARG A 2 16.32 9.19 6.21
CA ARG A 2 15.69 8.28 5.23
C ARG A 2 14.80 7.31 5.99
N MET A 3 13.49 7.35 5.75
CA MET A 3 12.59 6.30 6.25
C MET A 3 12.81 5.04 5.41
N ASN A 4 13.11 3.92 6.07
CA ASN A 4 13.24 2.63 5.42
C ASN A 4 11.85 1.99 5.32
N ILE A 5 11.20 2.16 4.17
CA ILE A 5 9.85 1.63 3.92
C ILE A 5 10.00 0.20 3.40
N GLN A 6 9.42 -0.76 4.13
CA GLN A 6 9.51 -2.19 3.78
C GLN A 6 8.24 -2.70 3.09
N HIS A 7 7.07 -2.16 3.46
CA HIS A 7 5.78 -2.63 2.96
C HIS A 7 4.92 -1.48 2.43
N CYS A 8 4.23 -1.71 1.32
CA CYS A 8 3.25 -0.80 0.74
C CYS A 8 1.92 -1.55 0.55
N LEU A 9 0.82 -0.98 1.03
CA LEU A 9 -0.52 -1.50 0.75
C LEU A 9 -1.28 -0.52 -0.13
N MET A 10 -1.80 -1.02 -1.25
CA MET A 10 -2.54 -0.26 -2.24
C MET A 10 -3.96 -0.80 -2.38
N GLU A 11 -4.96 0.07 -2.39
CA GLU A 11 -6.33 -0.34 -2.71
C GLU A 11 -6.51 -0.50 -4.22
N SER A 12 -7.16 -1.58 -4.65
CA SER A 12 -7.46 -1.85 -6.07
C SER A 12 -8.66 -1.06 -6.60
N THR A 13 -8.70 0.25 -6.38
CA THR A 13 -9.82 1.14 -6.77
C THR A 13 -9.75 1.64 -8.22
N GLY A 14 -8.64 1.39 -8.92
CA GLY A 14 -8.44 1.76 -10.34
C GLY A 14 -7.26 1.00 -10.97
N ILE A 15 -6.81 1.36 -12.18
CA ILE A 15 -5.71 0.65 -12.87
C ILE A 15 -4.31 1.09 -12.45
N TYR A 16 -4.18 2.27 -11.82
CA TYR A 16 -2.90 2.92 -11.56
C TYR A 16 -1.98 2.16 -10.60
N TRP A 17 -2.51 1.19 -9.83
CA TRP A 17 -1.68 0.36 -8.97
C TRP A 17 -0.70 -0.50 -9.75
N MET A 18 -0.98 -0.88 -11.01
CA MET A 18 -0.09 -1.74 -11.79
C MET A 18 1.28 -1.09 -12.02
N SER A 19 1.29 0.18 -12.45
CA SER A 19 2.52 0.91 -12.69
C SER A 19 3.32 1.14 -11.40
N LEU A 20 2.63 1.46 -10.30
CA LEU A 20 3.27 1.65 -9.00
C LEU A 20 3.79 0.34 -8.41
N TYR A 21 3.04 -0.75 -8.55
CA TYR A 21 3.46 -2.08 -8.14
C TYR A 21 4.77 -2.47 -8.80
N ALA A 22 4.91 -2.26 -10.11
CA ALA A 22 6.14 -2.56 -10.85
C ALA A 22 7.34 -1.79 -10.29
N ILE A 23 7.22 -0.47 -10.15
CA ILE A 23 8.30 0.41 -9.69
C ILE A 23 8.69 0.10 -8.24
N LEU A 24 7.70 -0.07 -7.35
CA LEU A 24 7.94 -0.29 -5.93
C LEU A 24 8.53 -1.68 -5.66
N THR A 25 8.11 -2.69 -6.42
CA THR A 25 8.69 -4.05 -6.32
C THR A 25 10.13 -4.05 -6.81
N GLU A 26 10.44 -3.32 -7.90
CA GLU A 26 11.82 -3.13 -8.37
C GLU A 26 12.69 -2.40 -7.35
N ALA A 27 12.12 -1.45 -6.60
CA ALA A 27 12.77 -0.78 -5.49
C ALA A 27 12.94 -1.67 -4.22
N GLY A 28 12.48 -2.92 -4.26
CA GLY A 28 12.61 -3.88 -3.16
C GLY A 28 11.57 -3.72 -2.05
N ILE A 29 10.47 -3.01 -2.31
CA ILE A 29 9.36 -2.84 -1.36
C ILE A 29 8.34 -3.96 -1.59
N GLU A 30 7.89 -4.59 -0.51
CA GLU A 30 6.81 -5.58 -0.59
C GLU A 30 5.48 -4.86 -0.79
N VAL A 31 4.86 -5.03 -1.96
CA VAL A 31 3.60 -4.38 -2.31
C VAL A 31 2.43 -5.36 -2.21
N ILE A 32 1.40 -4.99 -1.45
CA ILE A 32 0.15 -5.73 -1.32
C ILE A 32 -0.96 -4.93 -1.98
N VAL A 33 -1.62 -5.51 -2.98
CA VAL A 33 -2.82 -4.93 -3.60
C VAL A 33 -4.05 -5.54 -2.93
N ALA A 34 -4.82 -4.71 -2.23
CA ALA A 34 -5.95 -5.14 -1.42
C ALA A 34 -7.28 -4.74 -2.05
N ASN A 35 -8.27 -5.64 -1.92
CA ASN A 35 -9.64 -5.36 -2.32
C ASN A 35 -10.25 -4.26 -1.41
N PRO A 36 -10.68 -3.10 -1.95
CA PRO A 36 -11.20 -1.99 -1.15
C PRO A 36 -12.48 -2.35 -0.39
N VAL A 37 -13.29 -3.31 -0.87
CA VAL A 37 -14.49 -3.77 -0.15
C VAL A 37 -14.10 -4.49 1.14
N HIS A 38 -13.07 -5.32 1.07
CA HIS A 38 -12.56 -6.06 2.24
C HIS A 38 -11.87 -5.11 3.22
N ILE A 39 -11.05 -4.18 2.74
CA ILE A 39 -10.36 -3.19 3.58
C ILE A 39 -11.36 -2.32 4.37
N LYS A 40 -12.46 -1.89 3.74
CA LYS A 40 -13.51 -1.10 4.42
C LYS A 40 -14.20 -1.83 5.58
N GLN A 41 -14.21 -3.15 5.56
CA GLN A 41 -14.85 -3.99 6.58
C GLN A 41 -13.89 -4.43 7.69
N MET A 42 -12.58 -4.16 7.56
CA MET A 42 -11.62 -4.51 8.60
C MET A 42 -11.83 -3.63 9.85
N PRO A 43 -11.85 -4.21 11.06
CA PRO A 43 -12.00 -3.47 12.32
C PRO A 43 -10.77 -2.61 12.68
N LYS A 44 -9.78 -2.52 11.78
CA LYS A 44 -8.51 -1.84 12.03
C LYS A 44 -8.64 -0.36 11.69
N ARG A 45 -8.39 0.50 12.68
CA ARG A 45 -8.30 1.96 12.48
C ARG A 45 -6.97 2.29 11.83
N LYS A 46 -6.99 2.98 10.68
CA LYS A 46 -5.78 3.53 10.05
C LYS A 46 -5.12 4.51 11.01
N THR A 47 -4.02 4.11 11.64
CA THR A 47 -3.14 5.00 12.41
C THR A 47 -2.19 5.69 11.46
N ASP A 48 -2.69 6.71 10.77
CA ASP A 48 -1.82 7.67 10.11
C ASP A 48 -1.10 8.47 11.20
N ARG A 49 0.14 8.09 11.52
CA ARG A 49 0.99 8.91 12.39
C ARG A 49 1.53 10.04 11.53
N ARG A 50 1.02 11.27 11.74
CA ARG A 50 1.78 12.46 11.37
C ARG A 50 3.06 12.45 12.19
N CYS A 51 4.18 12.14 11.53
CA CYS A 51 5.49 12.58 11.98
C CYS A 51 5.65 14.07 11.70
#